data_AF-A0A0X8P4D8-F1
#
_entry.id   AF-A0A0X8P4D8-F1
#
_cell.length_a   1.000
_cell.length_b   1.000
_cell.length_c   1.000
_cell.angle_alpha   90.00
_cell.angle_beta   90.00
_cell.angle_gamma   90.00
#
_symmetry.space_group_name_H-M   'P 1'
#
loop_
_entity.id
_entity.type
_entity.pdbx_description
1 polymer ?
#
loop_
_entity_poly.entity_id
_entity_poly.type
_entity_poly.pdbx_seq_one_letter_code
_entity_poly.pdbx_strand_id
1 'polypeptide(L)'
;MTHGRWHGWLRWLAGTAAVIGMSGAAQAAPGNGDLMAAIAREIVDCGELDGIAWQEVSAVFAVDEDGDVNQSYGYAYDADGTPHAVAFLYDPVERAVRRYREWLRPQHDKGFIKMLFQFNRVTRKVNAEFEYDDPARWQVTPANVDRVTASLRPKLGP
;
A
#
# COMPACT_ATOMS: atom_id res chain seq x y z
N MET A 1 37.08 -12.71 57.67
CA MET A 1 35.87 -12.48 58.47
C MET A 1 35.83 -10.99 58.79
N THR A 2 34.85 -10.14 58.51
CA THR A 2 33.50 -10.24 57.95
C THR A 2 33.01 -8.78 57.85
N HIS A 3 32.21 -8.47 56.83
CA HIS A 3 31.29 -7.32 56.74
C HIS A 3 31.82 -5.89 56.61
N GLY A 4 31.85 -5.39 55.37
CA GLY A 4 31.67 -3.97 55.05
C GLY A 4 30.19 -3.59 55.14
N ARG A 5 29.86 -2.71 56.10
CA ARG A 5 28.54 -2.08 56.29
C ARG A 5 28.35 -0.94 55.29
N TRP A 6 27.34 -1.04 54.43
CA TRP A 6 26.85 0.07 53.61
C TRP A 6 25.93 0.97 54.45
N HIS A 7 26.33 2.23 54.64
CA HIS A 7 25.47 3.38 54.98
C HIS A 7 25.50 4.26 53.73
N GLY A 8 24.48 5.00 53.31
CA GLY A 8 23.24 5.46 53.89
C GLY A 8 22.63 6.44 52.88
N TRP A 9 21.34 6.69 53.04
CA TRP A 9 20.44 7.36 52.13
C TRP A 9 20.50 8.90 52.22
N LEU A 10 20.07 9.63 51.16
CA LEU A 10 19.36 10.93 51.18
C LEU A 10 18.99 11.28 49.69
N ARG A 11 17.74 11.22 49.20
CA ARG A 11 16.59 12.18 49.32
C ARG A 11 16.98 13.64 48.99
N TRP A 12 16.35 14.48 48.15
CA TRP A 12 15.19 14.54 47.22
C TRP A 12 15.26 15.93 46.54
N LEU A 13 14.74 16.10 45.31
CA LEU A 13 14.01 17.29 44.81
C LEU A 13 13.23 16.83 43.56
N ALA A 14 11.97 16.37 43.66
CA ALA A 14 10.74 17.16 43.67
C ALA A 14 10.68 18.22 42.55
N GLY A 15 10.19 17.81 41.38
CA GLY A 15 9.70 18.69 40.33
C GLY A 15 8.34 18.18 39.84
N THR A 16 7.26 18.81 40.27
CA THR A 16 5.92 18.61 39.71
C THR A 16 5.79 19.40 38.42
N ALA A 17 5.77 18.72 37.28
CA ALA A 17 5.28 19.29 36.03
C ALA A 17 3.79 18.96 35.90
N ALA A 18 2.95 19.99 35.94
CA ALA A 18 1.54 19.88 35.61
C ALA A 18 1.40 19.62 34.10
N VAL A 19 0.89 18.44 33.72
CA VAL A 19 0.52 18.15 32.34
C VAL A 19 -0.92 18.63 32.14
N ILE A 20 -1.06 19.85 31.63
CA ILE A 20 -2.33 20.36 31.09
C ILE A 20 -2.62 19.58 29.81
N GLY A 21 -3.82 19.00 29.74
CA GLY A 21 -4.20 18.02 28.74
C GLY A 21 -4.08 18.50 27.30
N MET A 22 -3.52 17.63 26.46
CA MET A 22 -3.82 17.58 25.03
C MET A 22 -4.64 16.32 24.78
N SER A 23 -5.97 16.48 24.81
CA SER A 23 -6.91 15.49 24.29
C SER A 23 -6.82 15.48 22.77
N GLY A 24 -5.77 14.85 22.23
CA GLY A 24 -5.78 14.27 20.91
C GLY A 24 -5.58 12.79 21.12
N ALA A 25 -6.64 11.98 21.06
CA ALA A 25 -6.45 10.55 20.94
C ALA A 25 -5.64 10.34 19.66
N ALA A 26 -4.35 10.01 19.80
CA ALA A 26 -3.52 9.67 18.66
C ALA A 26 -4.27 8.57 17.90
N GLN A 27 -4.72 8.88 16.68
CA GLN A 27 -5.33 7.87 15.83
C GLN A 27 -4.34 6.70 15.75
N ALA A 28 -4.83 5.48 16.01
CA ALA A 28 -4.01 4.29 15.84
C ALA A 28 -3.41 4.29 14.43
N ALA A 29 -2.18 3.80 14.29
CA ALA A 29 -1.56 3.64 12.99
C ALA A 29 -2.50 2.81 12.08
N PRO A 30 -2.62 3.16 10.78
CA PRO A 30 -3.54 2.45 9.89
C PRO A 30 -3.17 0.97 9.79
N GLY A 31 -4.18 0.11 9.74
CA GLY A 31 -4.00 -1.30 9.47
C GLY A 31 -3.86 -1.59 7.97
N ASN A 32 -3.57 -2.86 7.63
CA ASN A 32 -3.49 -3.34 6.25
C ASN A 32 -4.72 -2.91 5.41
N GLY A 33 -5.92 -3.18 5.94
CA GLY A 33 -7.18 -2.88 5.25
C GLY A 33 -7.37 -1.40 4.96
N ASP A 34 -6.98 -0.52 5.89
CA ASP A 34 -7.08 0.93 5.71
C ASP A 34 -6.18 1.43 4.58
N LEU A 35 -4.97 0.87 4.47
CA LEU A 35 -4.02 1.25 3.44
C LEU A 35 -4.41 0.70 2.06
N MET A 36 -4.93 -0.54 1.99
CA MET A 36 -5.49 -1.07 0.73
C MET A 36 -6.73 -0.30 0.29
N ALA A 37 -7.61 0.07 1.24
CA ALA A 37 -8.78 0.91 0.97
C ALA A 37 -8.37 2.31 0.49
N ALA A 38 -7.29 2.88 1.03
CA ALA A 38 -6.74 4.14 0.55
C ALA A 38 -6.29 4.03 -0.92
N ILE A 39 -5.52 3.00 -1.29
CA ILE A 39 -5.12 2.78 -2.70
C ILE A 39 -6.36 2.66 -3.60
N ALA A 40 -7.34 1.84 -3.21
CA ALA A 40 -8.57 1.67 -3.99
C ALA A 40 -9.32 2.99 -4.14
N ARG A 41 -9.43 3.79 -3.08
CA ARG A 41 -10.06 5.11 -3.13
C ARG A 41 -9.34 6.06 -4.09
N GLU A 42 -8.02 6.19 -3.98
CA GLU A 42 -7.28 7.11 -4.85
C GLU A 42 -7.35 6.67 -6.33
N ILE A 43 -7.39 5.36 -6.61
CA ILE A 43 -7.63 4.83 -7.96
C ILE A 43 -9.01 5.25 -8.48
N VAL A 44 -10.05 5.18 -7.64
CA VAL A 44 -11.41 5.59 -8.02
C VAL A 44 -11.51 7.10 -8.21
N ASP A 45 -10.86 7.88 -7.35
CA ASP A 45 -11.00 9.34 -7.31
C ASP A 45 -10.09 10.07 -8.31
N CYS A 46 -9.13 9.38 -8.95
CA CYS A 46 -8.20 10.00 -9.90
C CYS A 46 -8.83 10.38 -11.25
N GLY A 47 -10.06 9.94 -11.54
CA GLY A 47 -10.79 10.25 -12.78
C GLY A 47 -10.41 9.40 -14.01
N GLU A 48 -9.35 8.59 -13.94
CA GLU A 48 -8.93 7.70 -15.05
C GLU A 48 -10.03 6.71 -15.48
N LEU A 49 -10.91 6.36 -14.54
CA LEU A 49 -12.01 5.41 -14.76
C LEU A 49 -13.29 6.06 -15.26
N ASP A 50 -13.30 7.39 -15.44
CA ASP A 50 -14.47 8.13 -15.89
C ASP A 50 -14.87 7.71 -17.32
N GLY A 51 -16.17 7.51 -17.53
CA GLY A 51 -16.71 7.04 -18.81
C GLY A 51 -16.62 5.52 -19.03
N ILE A 52 -16.03 4.76 -18.09
CA ILE A 52 -16.01 3.30 -18.13
C ILE A 52 -17.04 2.76 -17.14
N ALA A 53 -17.92 1.86 -17.59
CA ALA A 53 -18.87 1.15 -16.73
C ALA A 53 -18.19 0.01 -15.94
N TRP A 54 -17.05 0.29 -15.31
CA TRP A 54 -16.18 -0.70 -14.69
C TRP A 54 -16.77 -1.29 -13.40
N GLN A 55 -16.44 -2.55 -13.14
CA GLN A 55 -16.71 -3.28 -11.90
C GLN A 55 -15.43 -3.71 -11.18
N GLU A 56 -14.39 -4.07 -11.94
CA GLU A 56 -13.12 -4.50 -11.39
C GLU A 56 -11.96 -3.73 -12.02
N VAL A 57 -10.86 -3.63 -11.28
CA VAL A 57 -9.59 -3.09 -11.80
C VAL A 57 -8.44 -4.01 -11.43
N SER A 58 -7.46 -4.10 -12.31
CA SER A 58 -6.10 -4.57 -12.01
C SER A 58 -5.12 -3.46 -12.35
N ALA A 59 -4.17 -3.20 -11.46
CA ALA A 59 -3.16 -2.17 -11.62
C ALA A 59 -1.80 -2.73 -11.21
N VAL A 60 -0.83 -2.68 -12.13
CA VAL A 60 0.57 -2.95 -11.82
C VAL A 60 1.27 -1.63 -11.57
N PHE A 61 1.98 -1.53 -10.45
CA PHE A 61 2.87 -0.42 -10.12
C PHE A 61 4.29 -0.94 -10.05
N ALA A 62 5.22 -0.31 -10.77
CA ALA A 62 6.65 -0.48 -10.53
C ALA A 62 7.14 0.66 -9.64
N VAL A 63 8.00 0.31 -8.69
CA VAL A 63 8.54 1.22 -7.69
C VAL A 63 10.05 1.20 -7.76
N ASP A 64 10.67 2.38 -7.75
CA ASP A 64 12.12 2.51 -7.71
C ASP A 64 12.71 2.29 -6.30
N GLU A 65 14.01 2.49 -6.17
CA GLU A 65 14.75 2.29 -4.92
C GLU A 65 14.33 3.29 -3.83
N ASP A 66 13.97 4.52 -4.24
CA ASP A 66 13.52 5.57 -3.32
C ASP A 66 12.10 5.33 -2.82
N GLY A 67 11.35 4.45 -3.48
CA GLY A 67 9.98 4.10 -3.13
C GLY A 67 8.93 4.84 -3.95
N ASP A 68 9.33 5.52 -5.03
CA ASP A 68 8.43 6.24 -5.92
C ASP A 68 7.94 5.35 -7.06
N VAL A 69 6.67 5.53 -7.42
CA VAL A 69 6.08 4.80 -8.54
C VAL A 69 6.64 5.40 -9.82
N ASN A 70 7.32 4.58 -10.62
CA ASN A 70 7.91 5.03 -11.88
C ASN A 70 7.22 4.43 -13.12
N GLN A 71 6.33 3.46 -12.93
CA GLN A 71 5.48 2.90 -13.98
C GLN A 71 4.13 2.48 -13.39
N SER A 72 3.06 2.71 -14.16
CA SER A 72 1.75 2.14 -13.90
C SER A 72 1.10 1.69 -15.21
N TYR A 73 0.47 0.53 -15.20
CA TYR A 73 -0.41 0.05 -16.26
C TYR A 73 -1.40 -0.96 -15.68
N GLY A 74 -2.53 -1.13 -16.33
CA GLY A 74 -3.58 -1.98 -15.82
C GLY A 74 -4.77 -2.08 -16.74
N TYR A 75 -5.83 -2.68 -16.21
CA TYR A 75 -7.08 -2.88 -16.90
C TYR A 75 -8.25 -2.61 -15.97
N ALA A 76 -9.22 -1.82 -16.43
CA ALA A 76 -10.56 -1.77 -15.88
C ALA A 76 -11.44 -2.78 -16.63
N TYR A 77 -12.27 -3.51 -15.91
CA TYR A 77 -13.16 -4.53 -16.47
C TYR A 77 -14.60 -4.12 -16.24
N ASP A 78 -15.40 -4.08 -17.30
CA ASP A 78 -16.84 -3.84 -17.22
C ASP A 78 -17.60 -5.07 -16.67
N ALA A 79 -18.93 -5.00 -16.66
CA ALA A 79 -19.80 -6.09 -16.21
C ALA A 79 -19.65 -7.39 -17.02
N ASP A 80 -19.28 -7.28 -18.29
CA ASP A 80 -19.06 -8.42 -19.19
C ASP A 80 -17.63 -8.97 -19.06
N GLY A 81 -16.77 -8.28 -18.29
CA GLY A 81 -15.37 -8.61 -18.13
C GLY A 81 -14.49 -8.15 -19.30
N THR A 82 -14.97 -7.22 -20.11
CA THR A 82 -14.21 -6.61 -21.21
C THR A 82 -13.13 -5.70 -20.63
N PRO A 83 -11.85 -5.88 -20.98
CA PRO A 83 -10.76 -5.06 -20.47
C PRO A 83 -10.66 -3.72 -21.20
N HIS A 84 -10.44 -2.65 -20.44
CA HIS A 84 -10.08 -1.31 -20.89
C HIS A 84 -8.71 -0.96 -20.30
N ALA A 85 -7.73 -0.67 -21.15
CA ALA A 85 -6.40 -0.29 -20.68
C ALA A 85 -6.46 1.05 -19.91
N VAL A 86 -5.79 1.10 -18.77
CA VAL A 86 -5.74 2.27 -17.87
C VAL A 86 -4.35 2.38 -17.24
N ALA A 87 -3.98 3.57 -16.76
CA ALA A 87 -2.76 3.80 -16.01
C ALA A 87 -2.99 4.78 -14.85
N PHE A 88 -2.38 4.52 -13.68
CA PHE A 88 -2.63 5.29 -12.47
C PHE A 88 -1.38 6.03 -11.96
N LEU A 89 -0.73 6.78 -12.85
CA LEU A 89 0.39 7.68 -12.52
C LEU A 89 -0.13 9.06 -12.08
N TYR A 90 -0.77 9.08 -10.90
CA TYR A 90 -1.32 10.30 -10.30
C TYR A 90 -0.82 10.42 -8.87
N ASP A 91 -0.34 11.60 -8.46
CA ASP A 91 0.32 11.79 -7.16
C ASP A 91 -0.44 11.20 -5.95
N PRO A 92 -1.79 11.31 -5.84
CA PRO A 92 -2.51 10.70 -4.72
C PRO A 92 -2.39 9.17 -4.71
N VAL A 93 -2.49 8.52 -5.87
CA VAL A 93 -2.33 7.07 -6.02
C VAL A 93 -0.90 6.67 -5.66
N GLU A 94 0.10 7.36 -6.20
CA GLU A 94 1.52 7.07 -5.95
C GLU A 94 1.85 7.19 -4.47
N ARG A 95 1.37 8.24 -3.80
CA ARG A 95 1.53 8.40 -2.35
C ARG A 95 0.87 7.28 -1.56
N ALA A 96 -0.32 6.81 -1.97
CA ALA A 96 -0.99 5.69 -1.31
C ALA A 96 -0.20 4.39 -1.46
N VAL A 97 0.33 4.11 -2.65
CA VAL A 97 1.18 2.95 -2.92
C VAL A 97 2.48 3.01 -2.12
N ARG A 98 3.19 4.15 -2.14
CA ARG A 98 4.41 4.39 -1.36
C ARG A 98 4.15 4.16 0.13
N ARG A 99 3.05 4.72 0.66
CA ARG A 99 2.68 4.53 2.07
C ARG A 99 2.45 3.07 2.43
N TYR A 100 1.78 2.31 1.55
CA TYR A 100 1.58 0.87 1.74
C TYR A 100 2.91 0.11 1.71
N ARG A 101 3.80 0.44 0.77
CA ARG A 101 5.15 -0.15 0.69
C ARG A 101 5.95 0.07 1.96
N GLU A 102 6.00 1.31 2.44
CA GLU A 102 6.72 1.68 3.66
C GLU A 102 6.16 0.98 4.90
N TRP A 103 4.84 0.82 4.98
CA TRP A 103 4.19 0.09 6.06
C TRP A 103 4.49 -1.41 6.04
N LEU A 104 4.54 -2.03 4.85
CA LEU A 104 4.82 -3.46 4.69
C LEU A 104 6.30 -3.81 4.90
N ARG A 105 7.20 -2.84 4.62
CA ARG A 105 8.65 -3.05 4.59
C ARG A 105 9.21 -3.39 5.98
N PRO A 106 9.85 -4.55 6.17
CA PRO A 106 10.61 -4.84 7.38
C PRO A 106 11.70 -3.79 7.62
N GLN A 107 12.12 -3.62 8.87
CA GLN A 107 13.25 -2.74 9.19
C GLN A 107 14.49 -3.24 8.44
N HIS A 108 15.10 -2.36 7.63
CA HIS A 108 16.27 -2.61 6.77
C HIS A 108 16.04 -3.41 5.48
N ASP A 109 14.80 -3.61 5.04
CA ASP A 109 14.52 -4.17 3.71
C ASP A 109 14.41 -3.04 2.65
N LYS A 110 14.54 -3.39 1.36
CA LYS A 110 14.25 -2.51 0.23
C LYS A 110 12.75 -2.33 -0.01
N GLY A 111 11.92 -3.32 0.34
CA GLY A 111 10.49 -3.36 0.01
C GLY A 111 10.23 -3.96 -1.37
N PHE A 112 8.96 -4.04 -1.78
CA PHE A 112 8.62 -4.56 -3.10
C PHE A 112 9.08 -3.62 -4.22
N ILE A 113 9.47 -4.19 -5.36
CA ILE A 113 9.81 -3.48 -6.60
C ILE A 113 8.63 -3.40 -7.56
N LYS A 114 7.65 -4.30 -7.43
CA LYS A 114 6.35 -4.17 -8.10
C LYS A 114 5.20 -4.63 -7.22
N MET A 115 4.02 -4.09 -7.51
CA MET A 115 2.76 -4.51 -6.92
C MET A 115 1.72 -4.70 -8.00
N LEU A 116 1.00 -5.82 -7.97
CA LEU A 116 -0.28 -5.99 -8.66
C LEU A 116 -1.37 -5.75 -7.63
N PHE A 117 -2.10 -4.66 -7.79
CA PHE A 117 -3.27 -4.32 -6.98
C PHE A 117 -4.54 -4.66 -7.75
N GLN A 118 -5.51 -5.28 -7.09
CA GLN A 118 -6.79 -5.65 -7.68
C GLN A 118 -7.93 -5.20 -6.77
N PHE A 119 -8.99 -4.66 -7.37
CA PHE A 119 -10.15 -4.19 -6.63
C PHE A 119 -11.44 -4.46 -7.40
N ASN A 120 -12.44 -4.99 -6.69
CA ASN A 120 -13.80 -5.13 -7.20
C ASN A 120 -14.71 -4.17 -6.41
N ARG A 121 -15.34 -3.21 -7.09
CA ARG A 121 -16.18 -2.18 -6.45
C ARG A 121 -17.53 -2.70 -5.96
N VAL A 122 -18.02 -3.78 -6.58
CA VAL A 122 -19.33 -4.38 -6.29
C VAL A 122 -19.24 -5.17 -4.98
N THR A 123 -18.23 -6.04 -4.87
CA THR A 123 -18.01 -6.88 -3.68
C THR A 123 -17.15 -6.20 -2.62
N ARG A 124 -16.52 -5.07 -2.97
CA ARG A 124 -15.54 -4.31 -2.16
C ARG A 124 -14.28 -5.11 -1.81
N LYS A 125 -14.05 -6.25 -2.47
CA LYS A 125 -12.86 -7.07 -2.25
C LYS A 125 -11.63 -6.45 -2.89
N VAL A 126 -10.51 -6.57 -2.20
CA VAL A 126 -9.19 -6.12 -2.65
C VAL A 126 -8.21 -7.27 -2.57
N ASN A 127 -7.21 -7.27 -3.44
CA ASN A 127 -6.05 -8.16 -3.38
C ASN A 127 -4.81 -7.37 -3.79
N ALA A 128 -3.66 -7.74 -3.22
CA ALA A 128 -2.37 -7.24 -3.65
C ALA A 128 -1.36 -8.37 -3.69
N GLU A 129 -0.66 -8.50 -4.81
CA GLU A 129 0.51 -9.35 -4.95
C GLU A 129 1.76 -8.47 -5.10
N PHE A 130 2.90 -8.96 -4.61
CA PHE A 130 4.15 -8.21 -4.57
C PHE A 130 5.25 -8.97 -5.30
N GLU A 131 6.14 -8.23 -5.94
CA GLU A 131 7.39 -8.70 -6.50
C GLU A 131 8.55 -7.98 -5.83
N TYR A 132 9.60 -8.71 -5.45
CA TYR A 132 10.73 -8.17 -4.70
C TYR A 132 12.03 -8.18 -5.51
N ASP A 133 12.15 -9.04 -6.51
CA ASP A 133 13.45 -9.36 -7.15
C ASP A 133 13.41 -9.40 -8.68
N ASP A 134 12.34 -9.89 -9.30
CA ASP A 134 12.25 -10.02 -10.76
C ASP A 134 11.60 -8.78 -11.42
N PRO A 135 12.39 -7.85 -12.01
CA PRO A 135 11.85 -6.69 -12.70
C PRO A 135 11.11 -7.05 -14.00
N ALA A 136 11.21 -8.28 -14.50
CA ALA A 136 10.46 -8.74 -15.67
C ALA A 136 9.06 -9.28 -15.31
N ARG A 137 8.76 -9.53 -14.03
CA ARG A 137 7.42 -10.00 -13.64
C ARG A 137 6.36 -9.00 -14.07
N TRP A 138 5.28 -9.52 -14.66
CA TRP A 138 4.18 -8.79 -15.27
C TRP A 138 4.53 -7.89 -16.47
N GLN A 139 5.77 -7.87 -16.94
CA GLN A 139 6.16 -7.03 -18.07
C GLN A 139 5.37 -7.40 -19.34
N VAL A 140 4.64 -6.41 -19.85
CA VAL A 140 3.89 -6.50 -21.10
C VAL A 140 4.83 -6.19 -22.27
N THR A 141 4.79 -7.03 -23.28
CA THR A 141 5.45 -6.83 -24.57
C THR A 141 4.46 -7.15 -25.69
N PRO A 142 4.67 -6.67 -26.93
CA PRO A 142 3.79 -7.01 -28.05
C PRO A 142 3.61 -8.53 -28.25
N ALA A 143 4.62 -9.33 -27.91
CA ALA A 143 4.58 -10.79 -28.07
C ALA A 143 3.84 -11.54 -26.94
N ASN A 144 3.55 -10.88 -25.80
CA ASN A 144 2.97 -11.55 -24.63
C ASN A 144 1.70 -10.88 -24.07
N VAL A 145 1.22 -9.81 -24.69
CA VAL A 145 0.15 -8.94 -24.16
C VAL A 145 -1.08 -9.73 -23.74
N ASP A 146 -1.63 -10.59 -24.60
CA ASP A 146 -2.84 -11.35 -24.29
C ASP A 146 -2.67 -12.24 -23.05
N ARG A 147 -1.52 -12.91 -22.96
CA ARG A 147 -1.17 -13.79 -21.85
C ARG A 147 -1.03 -13.02 -20.54
N VAL A 148 -0.36 -11.87 -20.58
CA VAL A 148 -0.14 -11.04 -19.39
C VAL A 148 -1.45 -10.39 -18.96
N THR A 149 -2.23 -9.82 -19.88
CA THR A 149 -3.57 -9.27 -19.58
C THR A 149 -4.47 -10.30 -18.92
N ALA A 150 -4.48 -11.54 -19.40
CA ALA A 150 -5.24 -12.62 -18.78
C ALA A 150 -4.74 -12.97 -17.38
N SER A 151 -3.42 -12.94 -17.13
CA SER A 151 -2.84 -13.29 -15.83
C SER A 151 -3.05 -12.20 -14.77
N LEU A 152 -3.17 -10.94 -15.18
CA LEU A 152 -3.45 -9.78 -14.32
C LEU A 152 -4.92 -9.66 -13.92
N ARG A 153 -5.83 -10.42 -14.55
CA ARG A 153 -7.27 -10.36 -14.27
C ARG A 153 -7.54 -10.58 -12.77
N PRO A 154 -8.43 -9.78 -12.15
CA PRO A 154 -8.84 -9.94 -10.76
C PRO A 154 -9.28 -11.38 -10.43
N LYS A 155 -8.76 -11.92 -9.32
CA LYS A 155 -9.09 -13.26 -8.81
C LYS A 155 -9.79 -13.16 -7.45
N LEU A 156 -10.84 -12.35 -7.37
CA LEU A 156 -11.46 -11.94 -6.10
C LEU A 156 -12.67 -12.82 -5.70
N GLY A 157 -13.10 -13.73 -6.58
CA GLY A 157 -14.29 -14.57 -6.41
C GLY A 157 -15.60 -13.76 -6.35
N PRO A 158 -16.76 -14.42 -6.44
CA PRO A 158 -18.05 -13.78 -6.22
C PRO A 158 -18.18 -13.26 -4.78
#